data_AF-A0A641ALJ2-F1
#
_entry.id   AF-A0A641ALJ2-F1
#
_cell.length_a   1.000
_cell.length_b   1.000
_cell.length_c   1.000
_cell.angle_alpha   90.00
_cell.angle_beta   90.00
_cell.angle_gamma   90.00
#
_symmetry.space_group_name_H-M   'P 1'
#
loop_
_entity.id
_entity.type
_entity.pdbx_description
1 polymer ?
#
loop_
_entity_poly.entity_id
_entity_poly.type
_entity_poly.pdbx_seq_one_letter_code
_entity_poly.pdbx_strand_id
1 'polypeptide(L)'
;MTQKPSHLSSVKPASATSTSAARPMTWAKAHQVAHMAAAKAHHALGVDLSGVSVDVVSALGAADLIVMWRPMPQLFGAYLNEPGVAPGVLINSALPRPARRYTCAHELGHHWMRHSTSVDDGSSIDTTLHEDIDAVPQGNRRRPWPEQEKLAEAFASWFLMPRRVVATALDVLNLNRPRTAADVYSLSLLLGTSYRTTVRHLPNLRFATPTQANSWANVAPGRLKATLDAGVSAPTSRRPDVWILDDRFDGLRLPVRPGDRLVILGPPGVASLRPSNTSVPFSTTQLGQTSGTLRDGTVHVINDNPTGSELTVTFNHASTTLHIHPSPTGLDPRGAA
;
A
#
# COMPACT_ATOMS: atom_id res chain seq x y z
N MET A 1 -58.89 -61.97 -32.17
CA MET A 1 -59.67 -60.71 -32.08
C MET A 1 -59.98 -60.49 -30.60
N THR A 2 -59.54 -59.33 -30.07
CA THR A 2 -60.13 -58.53 -28.97
C THR A 2 -60.42 -59.24 -27.63
N GLN A 3 -60.11 -58.75 -26.43
CA GLN A 3 -59.46 -57.54 -25.88
C GLN A 3 -59.43 -57.80 -24.35
N LYS A 4 -58.41 -57.34 -23.60
CA LYS A 4 -58.48 -57.26 -22.12
C LYS A 4 -57.74 -56.00 -21.64
N PRO A 5 -58.30 -55.19 -20.71
CA PRO A 5 -57.79 -53.84 -20.45
C PRO A 5 -56.95 -53.69 -19.16
N SER A 6 -56.26 -52.55 -19.13
CA SER A 6 -55.92 -51.66 -18.00
C SER A 6 -54.97 -52.14 -16.89
N HIS A 7 -53.76 -51.57 -16.89
CA HIS A 7 -52.97 -51.32 -15.68
C HIS A 7 -52.71 -49.81 -15.53
N LEU A 8 -53.07 -49.27 -14.36
CA LEU A 8 -52.73 -47.92 -13.91
C LEU A 8 -51.21 -47.78 -13.75
N SER A 9 -50.64 -46.70 -14.29
CA SER A 9 -49.27 -46.28 -13.98
C SER A 9 -49.30 -45.12 -12.97
N SER A 10 -48.60 -45.34 -11.87
CA SER A 10 -48.35 -44.39 -10.78
C SER A 10 -47.49 -43.23 -11.26
N VAL A 11 -47.99 -42.00 -11.10
CA VAL A 11 -47.22 -40.77 -11.30
C VAL A 11 -46.43 -40.47 -10.02
N LYS A 12 -45.10 -40.57 -10.09
CA LYS A 12 -44.19 -39.97 -9.10
C LYS A 12 -44.04 -38.47 -9.40
N PRO A 13 -44.19 -37.55 -8.43
CA PRO A 13 -43.79 -36.18 -8.65
C PRO A 13 -42.27 -36.06 -8.55
N ALA A 14 -41.65 -35.47 -9.58
CA ALA A 14 -40.25 -35.08 -9.55
C ALA A 14 -40.11 -33.83 -8.67
N SER A 15 -39.42 -33.97 -7.53
CA SER A 15 -38.97 -32.83 -6.72
C SER A 15 -37.80 -32.13 -7.43
N ALA A 16 -38.07 -31.02 -8.10
CA ALA A 16 -37.03 -30.15 -8.64
C ALA A 16 -36.67 -29.07 -7.61
N THR A 17 -35.81 -29.38 -6.64
CA THR A 17 -35.00 -28.39 -5.93
C THR A 17 -33.70 -28.19 -6.69
N SER A 18 -33.77 -27.37 -7.73
CA SER A 18 -32.59 -26.82 -8.41
C SER A 18 -32.09 -25.61 -7.61
N THR A 19 -31.29 -25.86 -6.57
CA THR A 19 -30.46 -24.80 -5.99
C THR A 19 -29.34 -24.52 -6.98
N SER A 20 -29.48 -23.45 -7.77
CA SER A 20 -28.40 -22.94 -8.62
C SER A 20 -27.22 -22.56 -7.72
N ALA A 21 -26.16 -23.37 -7.72
CA ALA A 21 -24.91 -23.00 -7.08
C ALA A 21 -24.34 -21.78 -7.81
N ALA A 22 -24.39 -20.61 -7.17
CA ALA A 22 -23.81 -19.38 -7.70
C ALA A 22 -22.33 -19.63 -8.04
N ARG A 23 -21.91 -19.26 -9.26
CA ARG A 23 -20.51 -19.40 -9.68
C ARG A 23 -19.63 -18.53 -8.78
N PRO A 24 -18.52 -19.06 -8.25
CA PRO A 24 -17.65 -18.31 -7.35
C PRO A 24 -17.06 -17.08 -8.05
N MET A 25 -17.00 -15.94 -7.33
CA MET A 25 -16.47 -14.69 -7.87
C MET A 25 -15.03 -14.82 -8.39
N THR A 26 -14.82 -14.36 -9.63
CA THR A 26 -13.49 -14.28 -10.25
C THR A 26 -12.78 -12.99 -9.86
N TRP A 27 -11.45 -12.98 -9.90
CA TRP A 27 -10.64 -11.77 -9.67
C TRP A 27 -10.98 -10.63 -10.64
N ALA A 28 -11.25 -10.95 -11.91
CA ALA A 28 -11.68 -9.95 -12.89
C ALA A 28 -12.99 -9.26 -12.47
N LYS A 29 -13.95 -10.03 -11.95
CA LYS A 29 -15.21 -9.48 -11.45
C LYS A 29 -14.99 -8.68 -10.16
N ALA A 30 -14.15 -9.17 -9.25
CA ALA A 30 -13.80 -8.45 -8.02
C ALA A 30 -13.18 -7.09 -8.33
N HIS A 31 -12.19 -7.02 -9.23
CA HIS A 31 -11.59 -5.75 -9.67
C HIS A 31 -12.59 -4.81 -10.34
N GLN A 32 -13.53 -5.32 -11.14
CA GLN A 32 -14.58 -4.48 -11.74
C GLN A 32 -15.45 -3.82 -10.68
N VAL A 33 -15.92 -4.59 -9.70
CA VAL A 33 -16.80 -4.10 -8.62
C VAL A 33 -16.01 -3.15 -7.71
N ALA A 34 -14.82 -3.55 -7.28
CA ALA A 34 -13.95 -2.78 -6.42
C ALA A 34 -13.52 -1.44 -7.04
N HIS A 35 -13.26 -1.38 -8.35
CA HIS A 35 -12.95 -0.13 -9.04
C HIS A 35 -14.07 0.91 -8.87
N MET A 36 -15.32 0.49 -9.12
CA MET A 36 -16.48 1.38 -8.96
C MET A 36 -16.70 1.76 -7.49
N ALA A 37 -16.50 0.81 -6.57
CA ALA A 37 -16.64 1.05 -5.14
C ALA A 37 -15.60 2.06 -4.63
N ALA A 38 -14.32 1.89 -5.00
CA ALA A 38 -13.25 2.80 -4.63
C ALA A 38 -13.48 4.22 -5.18
N ALA A 39 -13.89 4.34 -6.45
CA ALA A 39 -14.21 5.65 -7.05
C ALA A 39 -15.36 6.37 -6.31
N LYS A 40 -16.40 5.63 -5.88
CA LYS A 40 -17.48 6.18 -5.05
C LYS A 40 -16.98 6.59 -3.67
N ALA A 41 -16.12 5.77 -3.04
CA ALA A 41 -15.52 6.07 -1.75
C ALA A 41 -14.65 7.33 -1.81
N HIS A 42 -13.81 7.48 -2.85
CA HIS A 42 -13.01 8.69 -3.05
C HIS A 42 -13.88 9.96 -3.08
N HIS A 43 -14.99 9.91 -3.81
CA HIS A 43 -15.90 11.05 -3.91
C HIS A 43 -16.63 11.33 -2.58
N ALA A 44 -17.23 10.30 -1.97
CA ALA A 44 -18.05 10.45 -0.77
C ALA A 44 -17.23 10.84 0.47
N LEU A 45 -16.00 10.36 0.57
CA LEU A 45 -15.08 10.64 1.69
C LEU A 45 -14.21 11.88 1.45
N GLY A 46 -14.42 12.61 0.35
CA GLY A 46 -13.67 13.83 0.04
C GLY A 46 -12.17 13.61 -0.15
N VAL A 47 -11.77 12.45 -0.69
CA VAL A 47 -10.35 12.10 -0.85
C VAL A 47 -9.69 12.99 -1.89
N ASP A 48 -8.61 13.65 -1.52
CA ASP A 48 -7.77 14.38 -2.47
C ASP A 48 -6.98 13.41 -3.38
N LEU A 49 -7.20 13.56 -4.69
CA LEU A 49 -6.55 12.77 -5.74
C LEU A 49 -5.61 13.61 -6.61
N SER A 50 -5.25 14.82 -6.17
CA SER A 50 -4.35 15.73 -6.89
C SER A 50 -2.87 15.43 -6.66
N GLY A 51 -2.53 14.85 -5.50
CA GLY A 51 -1.16 14.50 -5.14
C GLY A 51 -0.65 13.16 -5.70
N VAL A 52 0.49 12.72 -5.18
CA VAL A 52 1.18 11.48 -5.56
C VAL A 52 0.81 10.26 -4.71
N SER A 53 -0.01 10.44 -3.67
CA SER A 53 -0.50 9.36 -2.82
C SER A 53 -1.85 9.70 -2.20
N VAL A 54 -2.65 8.67 -1.88
CA VAL A 54 -3.94 8.82 -1.20
C VAL A 54 -3.76 8.82 0.32
N ASP A 55 -4.40 9.75 1.04
CA ASP A 55 -4.45 9.71 2.50
C ASP A 55 -5.59 8.81 3.01
N VAL A 56 -5.27 7.52 3.12
CA VAL A 56 -6.21 6.50 3.61
C VAL A 56 -6.55 6.65 5.09
N VAL A 57 -5.68 7.25 5.91
CA VAL A 57 -5.94 7.38 7.35
C VAL A 57 -7.02 8.43 7.55
N SER A 58 -6.91 9.57 6.88
CA SER A 58 -7.98 10.58 6.85
C SER A 58 -9.29 10.02 6.28
N ALA A 59 -9.23 9.13 5.28
CA ALA A 59 -10.41 8.49 4.73
C ALA A 59 -11.11 7.52 5.70
N LEU A 60 -10.38 6.83 6.57
CA LEU A 60 -10.97 6.03 7.65
C LEU A 60 -11.75 6.92 8.63
N GLY A 61 -11.18 8.06 9.02
CA GLY A 61 -11.85 9.03 9.88
C GLY A 61 -13.09 9.65 9.23
N ALA A 62 -13.02 10.00 7.95
CA ALA A 62 -14.17 10.49 7.18
C ALA A 62 -15.28 9.44 6.99
N ALA A 63 -14.98 8.16 7.20
CA ALA A 63 -15.93 7.06 7.18
C ALA A 63 -16.49 6.72 8.58
N ASP A 64 -16.26 7.58 9.59
CA ASP A 64 -16.68 7.39 10.99
C ASP A 64 -16.17 6.07 11.62
N LEU A 65 -15.01 5.57 11.18
CA LEU A 65 -14.39 4.38 11.74
C LEU A 65 -13.51 4.72 12.95
N ILE A 66 -13.70 3.99 14.05
CA ILE A 66 -12.79 4.05 15.20
C ILE A 66 -11.50 3.29 14.82
N VAL A 67 -10.37 4.01 14.76
CA VAL A 67 -9.07 3.42 14.38
C VAL A 67 -8.21 3.16 15.62
N MET A 68 -7.73 1.92 15.76
CA MET A 68 -6.79 1.54 16.81
C MET A 68 -5.53 0.89 16.22
N TRP A 69 -4.40 1.53 16.47
CA TRP A 69 -3.06 1.08 16.10
C TRP A 69 -2.41 0.31 17.25
N ARG A 70 -2.10 -0.98 17.06
CA ARG A 70 -1.35 -1.74 18.07
C ARG A 70 -0.37 -2.73 17.45
N PRO A 71 0.74 -3.04 18.10
CA PRO A 71 1.58 -4.16 17.69
C PRO A 71 0.76 -5.46 17.81
N MET A 72 0.67 -6.22 16.72
CA MET A 72 -0.03 -7.50 16.68
C MET A 72 0.90 -8.54 16.05
N PRO A 73 1.39 -9.55 16.79
CA PRO A 73 2.39 -10.47 16.25
C PRO A 73 1.88 -11.34 15.09
N GLN A 74 0.57 -11.57 15.01
CA GLN A 74 -0.04 -12.57 14.11
C GLN A 74 -1.09 -11.99 13.15
N LEU A 75 -1.52 -10.74 13.33
CA LEU A 75 -2.59 -10.12 12.54
C LEU A 75 -2.08 -8.88 11.83
N PHE A 76 -2.58 -8.62 10.63
CA PHE A 76 -2.25 -7.40 9.88
C PHE A 76 -3.27 -6.31 10.24
N GLY A 77 -4.55 -6.66 10.20
CA GLY A 77 -5.65 -5.83 10.65
C GLY A 77 -6.88 -6.64 11.05
N ALA A 78 -7.92 -5.95 11.47
CA ALA A 78 -9.25 -6.54 11.61
C ALA A 78 -10.32 -5.44 11.50
N TYR A 79 -11.42 -5.76 10.83
CA TYR A 79 -12.62 -4.94 10.78
C TYR A 79 -13.69 -5.49 11.71
N LEU A 80 -14.12 -4.65 12.65
CA LEU A 80 -15.10 -4.99 13.68
C LEU A 80 -16.40 -4.25 13.40
N ASN A 81 -17.48 -5.00 13.18
CA ASN A 81 -18.80 -4.46 12.82
C ASN A 81 -19.91 -5.19 13.60
N GLU A 82 -19.91 -5.00 14.93
CA GLU A 82 -20.86 -5.62 15.83
C GLU A 82 -22.17 -4.82 15.92
N PRO A 83 -23.35 -5.48 15.93
CA PRO A 83 -24.62 -4.79 16.05
C PRO A 83 -24.71 -3.91 17.30
N GLY A 84 -25.09 -2.65 17.13
CA GLY A 84 -25.28 -1.70 18.23
C GLY A 84 -24.00 -1.03 18.74
N VAL A 85 -22.86 -1.27 18.11
CA VAL A 85 -21.58 -0.61 18.41
C VAL A 85 -21.08 0.12 17.16
N ALA A 86 -20.39 1.25 17.34
CA ALA A 86 -19.73 1.94 16.23
C ALA A 86 -18.67 1.01 15.60
N PRO A 87 -18.59 0.93 14.26
CA PRO A 87 -17.62 0.07 13.59
C PRO A 87 -16.20 0.57 13.84
N GLY A 88 -15.26 -0.37 13.92
CA GLY A 88 -13.87 -0.07 14.23
C GLY A 88 -12.90 -0.89 13.41
N VAL A 89 -11.68 -0.39 13.30
CA VAL A 89 -10.57 -1.07 12.64
C VAL A 89 -9.37 -1.18 13.58
N LEU A 90 -8.81 -2.38 13.66
CA LEU A 90 -7.53 -2.65 14.30
C LEU A 90 -6.47 -2.70 13.22
N ILE A 91 -5.39 -1.93 13.36
CA ILE A 91 -4.27 -1.95 12.40
C ILE A 91 -2.97 -2.26 13.13
N ASN A 92 -2.20 -3.20 12.58
CA ASN A 92 -0.93 -3.60 13.18
C ASN A 92 0.13 -2.51 13.01
N SER A 93 0.48 -1.84 14.11
CA SER A 93 1.47 -0.76 14.06
C SER A 93 2.90 -1.22 13.80
N ALA A 94 3.20 -2.50 14.03
CA ALA A 94 4.52 -3.07 13.76
C ALA A 94 4.80 -3.29 12.26
N LEU A 95 3.76 -3.21 11.40
CA LEU A 95 3.91 -3.39 9.97
C LEU A 95 4.70 -2.24 9.30
N PRO A 96 5.40 -2.51 8.18
CA PRO A 96 5.92 -1.48 7.29
C PRO A 96 4.83 -0.51 6.80
N ARG A 97 5.19 0.71 6.39
CA ARG A 97 4.24 1.80 6.08
C ARG A 97 3.32 1.39 4.94
N PRO A 98 3.87 0.82 3.86
CA PRO A 98 3.04 0.42 2.75
C PRO A 98 2.03 -0.65 3.16
N ALA A 99 2.45 -1.61 4.00
CA ALA A 99 1.57 -2.65 4.55
C ALA A 99 0.48 -2.03 5.44
N ARG A 100 0.81 -1.12 6.36
CA ARG A 100 -0.18 -0.41 7.19
C ARG A 100 -1.21 0.33 6.34
N ARG A 101 -0.76 1.10 5.34
CA ARG A 101 -1.65 1.84 4.44
C ARG A 101 -2.55 0.89 3.65
N TYR A 102 -2.01 -0.22 3.18
CA TYR A 102 -2.77 -1.23 2.47
C TYR A 102 -3.82 -1.89 3.35
N THR A 103 -3.45 -2.30 4.57
CA THR A 103 -4.40 -2.81 5.58
C THR A 103 -5.49 -1.78 5.87
N CYS A 104 -5.16 -0.50 6.11
CA CYS A 104 -6.17 0.54 6.27
C CYS A 104 -7.17 0.59 5.09
N ALA A 105 -6.68 0.52 3.85
CA ALA A 105 -7.53 0.55 2.68
C ALA A 105 -8.35 -0.74 2.52
N HIS A 106 -7.81 -1.88 2.94
CA HIS A 106 -8.48 -3.18 2.95
C HIS A 106 -9.65 -3.17 3.94
N GLU A 107 -9.41 -2.73 5.19
CA GLU A 107 -10.47 -2.62 6.21
C GLU A 107 -11.52 -1.56 5.82
N LEU A 108 -11.10 -0.44 5.23
CA LEU A 108 -12.03 0.53 4.64
C LEU A 108 -12.90 -0.11 3.55
N GLY A 109 -12.33 -1.02 2.76
CA GLY A 109 -13.07 -1.80 1.77
C GLY A 109 -14.15 -2.68 2.40
N HIS A 110 -13.83 -3.39 3.48
CA HIS A 110 -14.83 -4.15 4.24
C HIS A 110 -15.97 -3.26 4.73
N HIS A 111 -15.64 -2.13 5.33
CA HIS A 111 -16.63 -1.17 5.81
C HIS A 111 -17.51 -0.62 4.67
N TRP A 112 -16.88 -0.08 3.62
CA TRP A 112 -17.55 0.58 2.51
C TRP A 112 -18.51 -0.36 1.76
N MET A 113 -18.11 -1.63 1.61
CA MET A 113 -18.92 -2.65 0.93
C MET A 113 -19.84 -3.42 1.90
N ARG A 114 -19.94 -2.99 3.16
CA ARG A 114 -20.82 -3.56 4.20
C ARG A 114 -20.61 -5.05 4.41
N HIS A 115 -19.35 -5.48 4.40
CA HIS A 115 -18.98 -6.84 4.75
C HIS A 115 -19.25 -7.09 6.25
N SER A 116 -19.39 -8.37 6.63
CA SER A 116 -19.49 -8.77 8.03
C SER A 116 -18.15 -8.55 8.75
N THR A 117 -18.14 -8.59 10.09
CA THR A 117 -16.90 -8.64 10.90
C THR A 117 -15.93 -9.65 10.28
N SER A 118 -14.72 -9.19 9.94
CA SER A 118 -13.66 -10.02 9.38
C SER A 118 -12.42 -9.88 10.25
N VAL A 119 -11.82 -11.00 10.62
CA VAL A 119 -10.55 -11.05 11.34
C VAL A 119 -9.52 -11.59 10.34
N ASP A 120 -8.63 -10.71 9.87
CA ASP A 120 -7.57 -11.09 8.95
C ASP A 120 -6.40 -11.71 9.73
N ASP A 121 -6.33 -13.03 9.71
CA ASP A 121 -5.22 -13.83 10.26
C ASP A 121 -3.98 -13.89 9.33
N GLY A 122 -3.97 -13.09 8.26
CA GLY A 122 -2.95 -13.10 7.22
C GLY A 122 -3.07 -14.28 6.25
N SER A 123 -4.10 -15.15 6.37
CA SER A 123 -4.33 -16.26 5.45
C SER A 123 -5.09 -15.86 4.18
N SER A 124 -5.85 -14.77 4.24
CA SER A 124 -6.48 -14.08 3.10
C SER A 124 -5.63 -12.93 2.58
N ILE A 125 -4.35 -12.87 2.90
CA ILE A 125 -3.36 -12.08 2.18
C ILE A 125 -2.48 -13.07 1.44
N ASP A 126 -2.21 -12.83 0.15
CA ASP A 126 -1.17 -13.56 -0.55
C ASP A 126 0.11 -13.20 0.20
N THR A 127 0.60 -14.11 1.04
CA THR A 127 1.83 -13.95 1.83
C THR A 127 3.05 -13.68 0.95
N THR A 128 2.91 -13.77 -0.37
CA THR A 128 3.88 -13.27 -1.36
C THR A 128 3.69 -11.80 -1.76
N LEU A 129 2.80 -11.03 -1.12
CA LEU A 129 2.64 -9.57 -1.26
C LEU A 129 3.63 -8.80 -0.38
N HIS A 130 4.21 -9.46 0.63
CA HIS A 130 5.12 -8.85 1.60
C HIS A 130 6.31 -9.79 1.84
N GLU A 131 7.35 -9.70 1.00
CA GLU A 131 8.61 -10.46 1.20
C GLU A 131 9.32 -10.10 2.53
N ASP A 132 8.93 -9.01 3.17
CA ASP A 132 9.61 -8.44 4.35
C ASP A 132 8.95 -8.78 5.70
N ILE A 133 7.89 -9.61 5.70
CA ILE A 133 7.29 -10.13 6.92
C ILE A 133 7.80 -11.56 7.10
N ASP A 134 8.57 -11.78 8.17
CA ASP A 134 9.03 -13.10 8.57
C ASP A 134 7.84 -14.05 8.54
N ALA A 135 7.98 -15.13 7.77
CA ALA A 135 6.93 -16.04 7.34
C ALA A 135 5.78 -16.17 8.36
N VAL A 136 4.65 -15.52 8.08
CA VAL A 136 3.37 -15.94 8.63
C VAL A 136 3.23 -17.42 8.28
N PRO A 137 2.91 -18.31 9.25
CA PRO A 137 2.84 -19.75 9.01
C PRO A 137 2.03 -20.01 7.74
N GLN A 138 2.52 -20.91 6.88
CA GLN A 138 1.82 -21.28 5.64
C GLN A 138 0.43 -21.85 5.98
N GLY A 139 -0.56 -20.98 6.12
CA GLY A 139 -1.96 -21.32 6.12
C GLY A 139 -2.27 -22.04 4.81
N ASN A 140 -3.00 -23.14 4.91
CA ASN A 140 -3.29 -24.08 3.83
C ASN A 140 -3.58 -23.37 2.49
N ARG A 141 -2.66 -23.49 1.52
CA ARG A 141 -2.74 -22.98 0.12
C ARG A 141 -3.88 -23.59 -0.73
N ARG A 142 -4.97 -24.03 -0.11
CA ARG A 142 -6.06 -24.82 -0.75
C ARG A 142 -7.46 -24.26 -0.52
N ARG A 143 -7.66 -23.21 0.30
CA ARG A 143 -8.98 -22.58 0.41
C ARG A 143 -9.14 -21.46 -0.63
N PRO A 144 -10.19 -21.48 -1.46
CA PRO A 144 -10.56 -20.32 -2.27
C PRO A 144 -10.80 -19.13 -1.34
N TRP A 145 -10.26 -17.97 -1.69
CA TRP A 145 -10.55 -16.75 -0.94
C TRP A 145 -12.05 -16.46 -0.94
N PRO A 146 -12.64 -16.13 0.23
CA PRO A 146 -14.01 -15.63 0.29
C PRO A 146 -14.21 -14.43 -0.65
N GLU A 147 -15.44 -14.25 -1.13
CA GLU A 147 -15.74 -13.17 -2.08
C GLU A 147 -15.48 -11.78 -1.47
N GLN A 148 -15.81 -11.61 -0.19
CA GLN A 148 -15.59 -10.38 0.57
C GLN A 148 -14.10 -10.00 0.63
N GLU A 149 -13.22 -10.97 0.87
CA GLU A 149 -11.76 -10.77 0.92
C GLU A 149 -11.20 -10.37 -0.46
N LYS A 150 -11.64 -11.03 -1.55
CA LYS A 150 -11.24 -10.64 -2.91
C LYS A 150 -11.66 -9.21 -3.25
N LEU A 151 -12.86 -8.83 -2.81
CA LEU A 151 -13.40 -7.48 -3.02
C LEU A 151 -12.61 -6.45 -2.21
N ALA A 152 -12.35 -6.71 -0.92
CA ALA A 152 -11.60 -5.81 -0.05
C ALA A 152 -10.16 -5.63 -0.53
N GLU A 153 -9.49 -6.70 -0.93
CA GLU A 153 -8.16 -6.69 -1.53
C GLU A 153 -8.11 -5.87 -2.83
N ALA A 154 -9.06 -6.12 -3.74
CA ALA A 154 -9.16 -5.35 -4.96
C ALA A 154 -9.50 -3.88 -4.69
N PHE A 155 -10.34 -3.60 -3.68
CA PHE A 155 -10.71 -2.25 -3.27
C PHE A 155 -9.49 -1.50 -2.77
N ALA A 156 -8.68 -2.10 -1.89
CA ALA A 156 -7.46 -1.49 -1.36
C ALA A 156 -6.52 -1.04 -2.49
N SER A 157 -6.32 -1.90 -3.48
CA SER A 157 -5.53 -1.58 -4.67
C SER A 157 -6.09 -0.38 -5.46
N TRP A 158 -7.39 -0.40 -5.79
CA TRP A 158 -8.03 0.70 -6.53
C TRP A 158 -8.14 2.00 -5.73
N PHE A 159 -8.28 1.90 -4.40
CA PHE A 159 -8.41 3.03 -3.52
C PHE A 159 -7.08 3.75 -3.31
N LEU A 160 -5.97 3.01 -3.15
CA LEU A 160 -4.64 3.60 -2.95
C LEU A 160 -3.96 4.01 -4.25
N MET A 161 -4.29 3.34 -5.36
CA MET A 161 -3.66 3.57 -6.66
C MET A 161 -4.69 3.90 -7.76
N PRO A 162 -5.59 4.88 -7.55
CA PRO A 162 -6.48 5.31 -8.62
C PRO A 162 -5.65 5.86 -9.78
N ARG A 163 -6.11 5.62 -11.02
CA ARG A 163 -5.35 5.92 -12.24
C ARG A 163 -4.81 7.36 -12.28
N ARG A 164 -5.56 8.34 -11.76
CA ARG A 164 -5.15 9.75 -11.69
C ARG A 164 -3.91 9.95 -10.82
N VAL A 165 -3.91 9.41 -9.60
CA VAL A 165 -2.78 9.52 -8.66
C VAL A 165 -1.55 8.80 -9.21
N VAL A 166 -1.73 7.64 -9.84
CA VAL A 166 -0.63 6.92 -10.50
C VAL A 166 -0.06 7.70 -11.67
N ALA A 167 -0.90 8.39 -12.47
CA ALA A 167 -0.44 9.28 -13.53
C ALA A 167 0.38 10.45 -12.95
N THR A 168 -0.12 11.14 -11.93
CA THR A 168 0.62 12.23 -11.26
C THR A 168 1.98 11.77 -10.73
N ALA A 169 2.04 10.60 -10.10
CA ALA A 169 3.30 10.06 -9.59
C ALA A 169 4.27 9.65 -10.72
N LEU A 170 3.76 9.17 -11.86
CA LEU A 170 4.56 8.90 -13.04
C LEU A 170 5.10 10.19 -13.68
N ASP A 171 4.29 11.26 -13.73
CA ASP A 171 4.69 12.56 -14.23
C ASP A 171 5.84 13.16 -13.39
N VAL A 172 5.77 13.05 -12.05
CA VAL A 172 6.88 13.39 -11.14
C VAL A 172 8.16 12.62 -11.50
N LEU A 173 8.04 11.35 -11.88
CA LEU A 173 9.21 10.56 -12.31
C LEU A 173 9.67 10.86 -13.74
N ASN A 174 9.03 11.79 -14.45
CA ASN A 174 9.20 12.06 -15.88
C ASN A 174 8.96 10.80 -16.75
N LEU A 175 7.93 10.03 -16.41
CA LEU A 175 7.56 8.79 -17.09
C LEU A 175 6.11 8.84 -17.57
N ASN A 176 5.85 8.37 -18.79
CA ASN A 176 4.47 8.09 -19.22
C ASN A 176 3.97 6.71 -18.72
N ARG A 177 4.91 5.79 -18.48
CA ARG A 177 4.69 4.44 -17.96
C ARG A 177 6.02 3.88 -17.43
N PRO A 178 5.99 2.96 -16.45
CA PRO A 178 7.20 2.26 -16.02
C PRO A 178 7.80 1.45 -17.18
N ARG A 179 9.12 1.45 -17.29
CA ARG A 179 9.89 0.68 -18.28
C ARG A 179 10.71 -0.41 -17.59
N THR A 180 11.10 -0.17 -16.34
CA THR A 180 11.96 -1.06 -15.57
C THR A 180 11.37 -1.37 -14.18
N ALA A 181 11.90 -2.41 -13.53
CA ALA A 181 11.58 -2.70 -12.13
C ALA A 181 11.97 -1.54 -11.18
N ALA A 182 13.05 -0.82 -11.49
CA ALA A 182 13.47 0.35 -10.72
C ALA A 182 12.47 1.52 -10.82
N ASP A 183 11.87 1.72 -12.00
CA ASP A 183 10.79 2.70 -12.19
C ASP A 183 9.59 2.35 -11.31
N VAL A 184 9.20 1.08 -11.27
CA VAL A 184 8.06 0.62 -10.44
C VAL A 184 8.36 0.73 -8.95
N TYR A 185 9.60 0.46 -8.54
CA TYR A 185 10.03 0.67 -7.16
C TYR A 185 9.92 2.15 -6.77
N SER A 186 10.45 3.06 -7.57
CA SER A 186 10.35 4.51 -7.32
C SER A 186 8.89 4.98 -7.28
N LEU A 187 8.06 4.47 -8.19
CA LEU A 187 6.62 4.73 -8.21
C LEU A 187 5.94 4.22 -6.93
N SER A 188 6.31 3.05 -6.43
CA SER A 188 5.73 2.47 -5.21
C SER A 188 6.03 3.32 -3.96
N LEU A 189 7.21 3.95 -3.90
CA LEU A 189 7.57 4.88 -2.82
C LEU A 189 6.69 6.13 -2.83
N LEU A 190 6.49 6.75 -4.00
CA LEU A 190 5.61 7.91 -4.17
C LEU A 190 4.16 7.59 -3.76
N LEU A 191 3.61 6.47 -4.24
CA LEU A 191 2.25 6.02 -3.92
C LEU A 191 2.08 5.61 -2.44
N GLY A 192 3.20 5.28 -1.77
CA GLY A 192 3.20 4.71 -0.43
C GLY A 192 2.58 3.32 -0.39
N THR A 193 2.83 2.50 -1.43
CA THR A 193 2.38 1.10 -1.57
C THR A 193 3.57 0.16 -1.73
N SER A 194 3.41 -1.14 -1.46
CA SER A 194 4.53 -2.07 -1.60
C SER A 194 4.88 -2.24 -3.08
N TYR A 195 6.16 -2.50 -3.38
CA TYR A 195 6.61 -2.79 -4.74
C TYR A 195 5.74 -3.85 -5.42
N ARG A 196 5.47 -4.95 -4.72
CA ARG A 196 4.72 -6.09 -5.25
C ARG A 196 3.25 -5.75 -5.53
N THR A 197 2.62 -5.00 -4.63
CA THR A 197 1.24 -4.53 -4.82
C THR A 197 1.15 -3.58 -6.02
N THR A 198 2.10 -2.65 -6.15
CA THR A 198 2.16 -1.74 -7.31
C THR A 198 2.31 -2.52 -8.60
N VAL A 199 3.30 -3.42 -8.70
CA VAL A 199 3.53 -4.27 -9.89
C VAL A 199 2.26 -5.01 -10.31
N ARG A 200 1.58 -5.66 -9.36
CA ARG A 200 0.36 -6.44 -9.62
C ARG A 200 -0.81 -5.59 -10.10
N HIS A 201 -0.88 -4.33 -9.69
CA HIS A 201 -2.00 -3.46 -10.03
C HIS A 201 -1.84 -2.72 -11.37
N LEU A 202 -0.60 -2.45 -11.82
CA LEU A 202 -0.34 -1.71 -13.07
C LEU A 202 -1.07 -2.25 -14.33
N PRO A 203 -1.24 -3.58 -14.53
CA PRO A 203 -2.03 -4.10 -15.65
C PRO A 203 -3.51 -3.72 -15.60
N ASN A 204 -4.12 -3.69 -14.40
CA ASN A 204 -5.51 -3.27 -14.22
C ASN A 204 -5.69 -1.79 -14.62
N LEU A 205 -4.67 -0.98 -14.34
CA LEU A 205 -4.61 0.42 -14.73
C LEU A 205 -4.22 0.64 -16.19
N ARG A 206 -3.76 -0.37 -16.92
CA ARG A 206 -3.20 -0.27 -18.28
C ARG A 206 -1.91 0.55 -18.38
N PHE A 207 -1.12 0.62 -17.30
CA PHE A 207 0.23 1.18 -17.34
C PHE A 207 1.32 0.14 -17.67
N ALA A 208 0.97 -1.15 -17.63
CA ALA A 208 1.86 -2.25 -18.00
C ALA A 208 1.06 -3.41 -18.60
N THR A 209 1.72 -4.28 -19.37
CA THR A 209 1.14 -5.58 -19.76
C THR A 209 1.32 -6.60 -18.62
N PRO A 210 0.52 -7.68 -18.59
CA PRO A 210 0.74 -8.78 -17.64
C PRO A 210 2.15 -9.37 -17.74
N THR A 211 2.72 -9.46 -18.94
CA THR A 211 4.09 -9.95 -19.15
C THR A 211 5.14 -9.05 -18.53
N GLN A 212 5.01 -7.72 -18.69
CA GLN A 212 5.90 -6.75 -18.04
C GLN A 212 5.80 -6.85 -16.51
N ALA A 213 4.57 -6.87 -15.98
CA ALA A 213 4.34 -6.99 -14.54
C ALA A 213 4.96 -8.28 -13.98
N ASN A 214 4.78 -9.42 -14.65
CA ASN A 214 5.38 -10.69 -14.24
C ASN A 214 6.92 -10.63 -14.26
N SER A 215 7.52 -9.99 -15.27
CA SER A 215 8.97 -9.80 -15.34
C SER A 215 9.49 -8.97 -14.16
N TRP A 216 8.85 -7.84 -13.85
CA TRP A 216 9.24 -7.00 -12.73
C TRP A 216 8.99 -7.67 -11.37
N ALA A 217 7.90 -8.43 -11.21
CA ALA A 217 7.58 -9.14 -9.97
C ALA A 217 8.66 -10.16 -9.55
N ASN A 218 9.47 -10.64 -10.51
CA ASN A 218 10.58 -11.57 -10.27
C ASN A 218 11.86 -10.85 -9.79
N VAL A 219 11.89 -9.52 -9.77
CA VAL A 219 13.01 -8.74 -9.25
C VAL A 219 12.77 -8.42 -7.78
N ALA A 220 13.58 -9.00 -6.90
CA ALA A 220 13.48 -8.76 -5.46
C ALA A 220 13.80 -7.29 -5.12
N PRO A 221 12.99 -6.60 -4.28
CA PRO A 221 13.23 -5.21 -3.88
C PRO A 221 14.62 -4.98 -3.27
N GLY A 222 15.14 -5.95 -2.51
CA GLY A 222 16.50 -5.88 -1.95
C GLY A 222 17.59 -5.74 -3.00
N ARG A 223 17.43 -6.34 -4.19
CA ARG A 223 18.38 -6.18 -5.32
C ARG A 223 18.29 -4.79 -5.94
N LEU A 224 17.08 -4.23 -6.06
CA LEU A 224 16.87 -2.86 -6.52
C LEU A 224 17.54 -1.88 -5.55
N LYS A 225 17.21 -1.99 -4.25
CA LYS A 225 17.81 -1.18 -3.18
C LYS A 225 19.34 -1.25 -3.20
N ALA A 226 19.92 -2.43 -3.35
CA ALA A 226 21.38 -2.62 -3.42
C ALA A 226 22.04 -1.97 -4.65
N THR A 227 21.33 -1.88 -5.77
CA THR A 227 21.83 -1.19 -6.96
C THR A 227 21.79 0.33 -6.76
N LEU A 228 20.72 0.83 -6.13
CA LEU A 228 20.49 2.26 -5.91
C LEU A 228 21.49 2.87 -4.91
N ASP A 229 21.99 2.11 -3.94
CA ASP A 229 22.91 2.58 -2.91
C ASP A 229 24.30 1.91 -2.94
N ALA A 230 24.70 1.39 -4.10
CA ALA A 230 25.95 0.62 -4.28
C ALA A 230 27.24 1.37 -3.86
N GLY A 231 27.19 2.71 -3.78
CA GLY A 231 28.30 3.55 -3.34
C GLY A 231 28.53 3.61 -1.82
N VAL A 232 27.74 2.90 -1.02
CA VAL A 232 27.81 2.94 0.45
C VAL A 232 27.86 1.53 1.03
N SER A 233 28.45 1.39 2.23
CA SER A 233 28.43 0.14 2.97
C SER A 233 27.02 -0.45 3.07
N ALA A 234 26.92 -1.76 2.85
CA ALA A 234 25.66 -2.48 2.94
C ALA A 234 25.01 -2.27 4.32
N PRO A 235 23.70 -2.01 4.40
CA PRO A 235 23.03 -1.87 5.69
C PRO A 235 22.90 -3.22 6.38
N THR A 236 22.80 -3.21 7.72
CA THR A 236 22.50 -4.40 8.52
C THR A 236 21.16 -5.04 8.13
N SER A 237 20.21 -4.24 7.65
CA SER A 237 18.90 -4.70 7.15
C SER A 237 18.50 -3.92 5.91
N ARG A 238 17.83 -4.58 4.96
CA ARG A 238 17.25 -3.98 3.75
C ARG A 238 15.76 -3.63 3.89
N ARG A 239 15.22 -3.71 5.12
CA ARG A 239 13.85 -3.28 5.44
C ARG A 239 13.62 -1.78 5.17
N PRO A 240 14.54 -0.86 5.54
CA PRO A 240 14.36 0.55 5.21
C PRO A 240 14.36 0.80 3.70
N ASP A 241 13.69 1.87 3.28
CA ASP A 241 13.58 2.24 1.87
C ASP A 241 14.79 3.07 1.43
N VAL A 242 15.12 2.95 0.15
CA VAL A 242 16.13 3.76 -0.53
C VAL A 242 15.41 4.71 -1.46
N TRP A 243 15.53 6.01 -1.20
CA TRP A 243 14.98 7.10 -2.01
C TRP A 243 16.07 7.67 -2.89
N ILE A 244 15.79 7.82 -4.18
CA ILE A 244 16.62 8.62 -5.08
C ILE A 244 15.98 10.00 -5.18
N LEU A 245 16.65 11.02 -4.66
CA LEU A 245 16.14 12.39 -4.63
C LEU A 245 16.91 13.26 -5.61
N ASP A 246 16.17 14.00 -6.43
CA ASP A 246 16.64 15.02 -7.36
C ASP A 246 15.61 16.16 -7.48
N ASP A 247 15.84 17.09 -8.39
CA ASP A 247 15.00 18.28 -8.62
C ASP A 247 13.56 17.96 -9.02
N ARG A 248 13.26 16.74 -9.49
CA ARG A 248 11.90 16.32 -9.86
C ARG A 248 10.93 16.27 -8.69
N PHE A 249 11.45 16.20 -7.47
CA PHE A 249 10.65 16.15 -6.25
C PHE A 249 10.35 17.55 -5.69
N ASP A 250 10.59 18.61 -6.44
CA ASP A 250 10.33 19.99 -6.02
C ASP A 250 8.89 20.19 -5.51
N GLY A 251 8.76 20.87 -4.38
CA GLY A 251 7.49 21.13 -3.70
C GLY A 251 6.80 19.91 -3.10
N LEU A 252 7.33 18.70 -3.27
CA LEU A 252 6.72 17.49 -2.71
C LEU A 252 7.06 17.31 -1.23
N ARG A 253 6.10 16.73 -0.52
CA ARG A 253 6.28 16.22 0.84
C ARG A 253 6.39 14.69 0.82
N LEU A 254 7.60 14.17 1.06
CA LEU A 254 7.87 12.73 1.00
C LEU A 254 7.82 12.07 2.38
N PRO A 255 7.09 10.96 2.54
CA PRO A 255 6.96 10.28 3.80
C PRO A 255 8.13 9.31 4.03
N VAL A 256 9.20 9.78 4.64
CA VAL A 256 10.39 8.98 4.97
C VAL A 256 10.30 8.39 6.38
N ARG A 257 11.15 7.42 6.68
CA ARG A 257 11.22 6.76 7.98
C ARG A 257 12.62 6.75 8.55
N PRO A 258 12.75 6.62 9.88
CA PRO A 258 14.04 6.33 10.47
C PRO A 258 14.62 5.03 9.89
N GLY A 259 15.89 5.08 9.49
CA GLY A 259 16.61 4.02 8.79
C GLY A 259 16.60 4.13 7.27
N ASP A 260 15.68 4.90 6.67
CA ASP A 260 15.65 5.09 5.21
C ASP A 260 16.95 5.73 4.72
N ARG A 261 17.36 5.37 3.50
CA ARG A 261 18.52 5.92 2.81
C ARG A 261 18.07 6.89 1.74
N LEU A 262 18.68 8.06 1.69
CA LEU A 262 18.40 9.10 0.72
C LEU A 262 19.64 9.26 -0.16
N VAL A 263 19.57 8.82 -1.40
CA VAL A 263 20.63 9.03 -2.38
C VAL A 263 20.29 10.29 -3.14
N ILE A 264 21.12 11.32 -3.00
CA ILE A 264 20.88 12.63 -3.60
C ILE A 264 21.65 12.69 -4.91
N LEU A 265 20.94 12.79 -6.04
CA LEU A 265 21.53 12.98 -7.36
C LEU A 265 21.51 14.47 -7.72
N GLY A 266 22.66 15.05 -8.00
CA GLY A 266 22.77 16.44 -8.43
C GLY A 266 24.20 16.80 -8.85
N PRO A 267 24.42 17.94 -9.51
CA PRO A 267 25.79 18.37 -9.83
C PRO A 267 26.62 18.47 -8.53
N PRO A 268 27.93 18.14 -8.56
CA PRO A 268 28.74 18.16 -7.36
C PRO A 268 28.73 19.55 -6.70
N GLY A 269 28.23 19.62 -5.46
CA GLY A 269 28.25 20.83 -4.66
C GLY A 269 26.94 21.62 -4.68
N VAL A 270 25.79 20.96 -4.69
CA VAL A 270 24.48 21.64 -4.88
C VAL A 270 23.40 21.30 -3.86
N ALA A 271 23.52 20.18 -3.14
CA ALA A 271 22.49 19.80 -2.17
C ALA A 271 22.83 20.27 -0.75
N SER A 272 21.88 20.96 -0.11
CA SER A 272 21.94 21.31 1.31
C SER A 272 20.76 20.69 2.06
N LEU A 273 21.04 20.18 3.26
CA LEU A 273 20.04 19.66 4.18
C LEU A 273 19.82 20.69 5.27
N ARG A 274 18.57 21.13 5.45
CA ARG A 274 18.19 22.05 6.52
C ARG A 274 17.01 21.49 7.30
N PRO A 275 17.13 21.29 8.62
CA PRO A 275 15.97 20.99 9.44
C PRO A 275 15.04 22.19 9.44
N SER A 276 13.75 21.99 9.12
CA SER A 276 12.81 23.10 8.98
C SER A 276 12.34 23.64 10.34
N ASN A 277 12.27 22.79 11.38
CA ASN A 277 11.58 23.11 12.64
C ASN A 277 12.27 22.65 13.93
N THR A 278 13.48 22.07 13.90
CA THR A 278 14.15 21.61 15.12
C THR A 278 15.66 21.59 14.98
N SER A 279 16.36 22.00 16.03
CA SER A 279 17.80 21.78 16.24
C SER A 279 18.09 20.30 16.51
N VAL A 280 17.71 19.40 15.59
CA VAL A 280 18.00 17.97 15.73
C VAL A 280 19.42 17.70 15.22
N PRO A 281 20.27 16.99 15.98
CA PRO A 281 21.51 16.44 15.45
C PRO A 281 21.19 15.30 14.47
N PHE A 282 21.14 15.61 13.17
CA PHE A 282 21.31 14.59 12.15
C PHE A 282 22.80 14.28 12.06
N SER A 283 23.22 13.04 12.34
CA SER A 283 24.61 12.65 12.06
C SER A 283 24.74 12.34 10.57
N THR A 284 25.42 13.20 9.84
CA THR A 284 25.80 12.95 8.45
C THR A 284 26.94 11.92 8.41
N THR A 285 26.68 10.69 8.86
CA THR A 285 27.61 9.57 8.73
C THR A 285 27.39 9.00 7.32
N GLN A 286 27.91 9.54 6.22
CA GLN A 286 29.29 9.86 5.94
C GLN A 286 29.33 11.00 4.89
N LEU A 287 29.35 12.24 5.36
CA LEU A 287 30.00 13.41 4.74
C LEU A 287 29.82 14.52 5.76
N GLY A 288 30.89 14.81 6.49
CA GLY A 288 30.85 15.72 7.63
C GLY A 288 30.18 17.06 7.31
N GLN A 289 29.58 17.61 8.38
CA GLN A 289 28.97 18.93 8.53
C GLN A 289 27.44 18.95 8.51
N THR A 290 26.90 19.45 9.62
CA THR A 290 25.50 19.80 9.93
C THR A 290 24.99 21.00 9.11
N SER A 291 25.77 21.46 8.15
CA SER A 291 25.47 22.49 7.16
C SER A 291 26.57 22.35 6.10
N GLY A 292 26.31 21.65 5.00
CA GLY A 292 27.35 21.29 4.06
C GLY A 292 26.80 21.06 2.66
N THR A 293 27.59 21.48 1.69
CA THR A 293 27.32 21.29 0.27
C THR A 293 27.69 19.86 -0.12
N LEU A 294 26.69 19.02 -0.43
CA LEU A 294 26.95 17.62 -0.81
C LEU A 294 27.41 17.54 -2.28
N ARG A 295 28.54 16.85 -2.51
CA ARG A 295 28.95 16.33 -3.82
C ARG A 295 28.55 14.87 -3.86
N ASP A 296 27.64 14.47 -4.75
CA ASP A 296 27.20 13.08 -4.98
C ASP A 296 27.24 12.20 -3.71
N GLY A 297 26.23 12.37 -2.85
CA GLY A 297 26.24 11.82 -1.51
C GLY A 297 24.98 11.01 -1.20
N THR A 298 25.17 9.88 -0.51
CA THR A 298 24.08 9.21 0.19
C THR A 298 23.97 9.79 1.59
N VAL A 299 22.78 10.22 1.96
CA VAL A 299 22.40 10.72 3.27
C VAL A 299 21.57 9.63 3.95
N HIS A 300 21.87 9.34 5.21
CA HIS A 300 21.10 8.39 6.00
C HIS A 300 20.11 9.12 6.90
N VAL A 301 18.84 8.72 6.91
CA VAL A 301 17.89 9.16 7.93
C VAL A 301 18.16 8.33 9.19
N ILE A 302 18.85 8.91 10.16
CA ILE A 302 19.22 8.18 11.38
C ILE A 302 18.00 8.00 12.30
N ASN A 303 18.04 6.89 13.05
CA ASN A 303 17.03 6.48 14.02
C ASN A 303 16.76 7.47 15.16
N ASP A 304 17.68 8.38 15.45
CA ASP A 304 17.58 9.35 16.55
C ASP A 304 16.79 10.63 16.18
N ASN A 305 16.27 10.72 14.95
CA ASN A 305 15.41 11.84 14.58
C ASN A 305 14.06 11.75 15.31
N PRO A 306 13.61 12.82 15.98
CA PRO A 306 12.30 12.83 16.62
C PRO A 306 11.23 12.62 15.56
N THR A 307 10.35 11.66 15.79
CA THR A 307 9.21 11.39 14.93
C THR A 307 8.32 12.63 14.80
N GLY A 308 7.86 12.93 13.58
CA GLY A 308 7.17 14.19 13.27
C GLY A 308 8.11 15.36 12.92
N SER A 309 9.42 15.14 12.83
CA SER A 309 10.36 16.14 12.31
C SER A 309 10.27 16.26 10.79
N GLU A 310 10.61 17.46 10.31
CA GLU A 310 10.71 17.79 8.90
C GLU A 310 12.14 18.16 8.53
N LEU A 311 12.58 17.62 7.40
CA LEU A 311 13.88 17.89 6.80
C LEU A 311 13.66 18.45 5.40
N THR A 312 14.20 19.62 5.10
CA THR A 312 14.15 20.17 3.74
C THR A 312 15.45 19.83 3.01
N VAL A 313 15.32 19.21 1.85
CA VAL A 313 16.42 18.99 0.90
C VAL A 313 16.28 20.02 -0.21
N THR A 314 17.32 20.82 -0.44
CA THR A 314 17.30 21.85 -1.50
C THR A 314 18.30 21.50 -2.60
N PHE A 315 17.87 21.62 -3.87
CA PHE A 315 18.65 21.42 -5.09
C PHE A 315 18.60 22.70 -5.94
N ASN A 316 19.66 23.53 -6.02
CA ASN A 316 19.67 24.78 -6.80
C ASN A 316 18.43 25.69 -6.57
N HIS A 317 17.36 25.51 -7.36
CA HIS A 317 16.08 26.23 -7.33
C HIS A 317 14.88 25.38 -6.88
N ALA A 318 15.08 24.11 -6.59
CA ALA A 318 14.07 23.16 -6.12
C ALA A 318 14.25 22.84 -4.64
N SER A 319 13.16 22.55 -3.94
CA SER A 319 13.17 22.10 -2.55
C SER A 319 12.12 21.02 -2.30
N THR A 320 12.51 19.96 -1.61
CA THR A 320 11.63 18.85 -1.22
C THR A 320 11.60 18.76 0.29
N THR A 321 10.41 18.62 0.86
CA THR A 321 10.24 18.39 2.29
C THR A 321 10.13 16.90 2.58
N LEU A 322 10.99 16.38 3.44
CA LEU A 322 10.93 15.02 3.96
C LEU A 322 10.25 15.05 5.32
N HIS A 323 9.17 14.30 5.47
CA HIS A 323 8.43 14.19 6.71
C HIS A 323 8.69 12.82 7.34
N ILE A 324 9.31 12.80 8.52
CA ILE A 324 9.69 11.57 9.21
C ILE A 324 8.46 11.03 9.95
N HIS A 325 7.83 9.99 9.40
CA HIS A 325 6.61 9.44 10.01
C HIS A 325 6.91 8.47 11.16
N PRO A 326 6.33 8.66 12.36
CA PRO A 326 6.31 7.63 13.38
C PRO A 326 5.59 6.36 12.94
N SER A 327 5.89 5.25 13.62
CA SER A 327 4.91 4.17 13.74
C SER A 327 3.80 4.61 14.70
N PRO A 328 2.53 4.66 14.26
CA PRO A 328 1.43 5.09 15.12
C PRO A 328 1.19 4.06 16.24
N THR A 329 0.73 4.49 17.40
CA THR A 329 0.40 3.61 18.54
C THR A 329 -0.86 4.10 19.24
N GLY A 330 -1.61 3.16 19.83
CA GLY A 330 -2.84 3.45 20.56
C GLY A 330 -4.05 3.69 19.65
N LEU A 331 -5.15 4.20 20.22
CA LEU A 331 -6.20 4.81 19.41
C LEU A 331 -5.58 5.95 18.60
N ASP A 332 -5.99 6.13 17.35
CA ASP A 332 -5.66 7.37 16.65
C ASP A 332 -6.49 8.49 17.26
N PRO A 333 -5.94 9.34 18.15
CA PRO A 333 -6.73 10.35 18.84
C PRO A 333 -6.77 11.63 18.01
N ARG A 334 -6.29 11.61 16.76
CA ARG A 334 -6.25 12.79 15.91
C ARG A 334 -7.04 12.67 14.61
N GLY A 335 -7.90 13.65 14.33
CA GLY A 335 -7.91 14.97 14.99
C GLY A 335 -8.66 15.06 16.33
N ALA A 336 -7.97 15.16 17.48
CA ALA A 336 -8.30 16.18 18.43
C ALA A 336 -8.20 17.46 17.62
N ALA A 337 -9.34 18.15 17.53
CA ALA A 337 -9.60 19.31 16.70
C ALA A 337 -8.44 20.30 16.58
#